data_AF-A0A832ZZ66-F1
#
_entry.id   AF-A0A832ZZ66-F1
#
_cell.length_a   1.000
_cell.length_b   1.000
_cell.length_c   1.000
_cell.angle_alpha   90.00
_cell.angle_beta   90.00
_cell.angle_gamma   90.00
#
_symmetry.space_group_name_H-M   'P 1'
#
loop_
_entity.id
_entity.type
_entity.pdbx_description
1 polymer ?
#
loop_
_entity_poly.entity_id
_entity_poly.type
_entity_poly.pdbx_seq_one_letter_code
_entity_poly.pdbx_strand_id
1 'polypeptide(L)'
;MKVKLTTDDIMKINFFEKLTGAEVIDCVSDDERIVFVVKEGNMGAAIGRGGENVKAAMEKFNKKVDIVEYSKDLKKFVRNIFEPLKLEDVWVKKQNGKLVVYIKVDPKLKRAIIGEGGKNINRAVTIMSRLSDAKSIRVVSGFRKSRMPQRKFKRGPAKDVVKKPKTKEETPDKSNQEENQ
;
A
#
# COMPACT_ATOMS: atom_id res chain seq x y z
N MET A 1 9.75 -3.76 -22.81
CA MET A 1 8.57 -4.16 -23.61
C MET A 1 7.45 -3.17 -23.37
N LYS A 2 6.97 -2.52 -24.42
CA LYS A 2 5.77 -1.69 -24.40
C LYS A 2 4.61 -2.64 -24.68
N VAL A 3 3.88 -3.05 -23.65
CA VAL A 3 2.74 -3.96 -23.84
C VAL A 3 1.65 -3.16 -24.52
N LYS A 4 1.26 -3.57 -25.73
CA LYS A 4 0.17 -2.95 -26.47
C LYS A 4 -1.13 -3.65 -26.08
N LEU A 5 -2.18 -2.87 -25.83
CA LEU A 5 -3.53 -3.40 -25.70
C LEU A 5 -3.88 -4.14 -26.99
N THR A 6 -4.37 -5.37 -26.86
CA THR A 6 -4.85 -6.14 -28.01
C THR A 6 -6.23 -5.65 -28.42
N THR A 7 -6.68 -6.00 -29.63
CA THR A 7 -8.05 -5.68 -30.08
C THR A 7 -9.10 -6.26 -29.13
N ASP A 8 -8.84 -7.45 -28.59
CA ASP A 8 -9.71 -8.10 -27.60
C ASP A 8 -9.76 -7.33 -26.27
N ASP A 9 -8.63 -6.80 -25.79
CA ASP A 9 -8.61 -5.92 -24.61
C ASP A 9 -9.42 -4.64 -24.84
N ILE A 10 -9.28 -4.03 -26.02
CA ILE A 10 -10.04 -2.82 -26.39
C ILE A 10 -11.55 -3.11 -26.43
N MET A 11 -11.96 -4.25 -26.98
CA MET A 11 -13.37 -4.65 -27.00
C MET A 11 -13.93 -4.83 -25.58
N LYS A 12 -13.18 -5.48 -24.67
CA LYS A 12 -13.58 -5.65 -23.27
C LYS A 12 -13.71 -4.31 -22.55
N ILE A 13 -12.73 -3.42 -22.75
CA ILE A 13 -12.74 -2.06 -22.20
C ILE A 13 -14.01 -1.34 -22.65
N ASN A 14 -14.23 -1.22 -23.96
CA ASN A 14 -15.39 -0.51 -24.50
C ASN A 14 -16.72 -1.09 -24.03
N PHE A 15 -16.82 -2.42 -23.90
CA PHE A 15 -18.01 -3.06 -23.35
C PHE A 15 -18.22 -2.66 -21.89
N PHE A 16 -17.17 -2.78 -21.07
CA PHE A 16 -17.25 -2.48 -19.64
C PHE A 16 -17.57 -1.01 -19.38
N GLU A 17 -16.97 -0.08 -20.13
CA GLU A 17 -17.29 1.35 -20.02
C GLU A 17 -18.74 1.65 -20.42
N LYS A 18 -19.24 1.04 -21.51
CA LYS A 18 -20.66 1.21 -21.92
C LYS A 18 -21.65 0.63 -20.91
N LEU A 19 -21.29 -0.48 -20.27
CA LEU A 19 -22.11 -1.14 -19.27
C LEU A 19 -22.16 -0.32 -17.97
N THR A 20 -21.02 0.23 -17.54
CA THR A 20 -20.85 0.75 -16.18
C THR A 20 -20.82 2.28 -16.08
N GLY A 21 -20.52 2.97 -17.18
CA GLY A 21 -20.21 4.40 -17.20
C GLY A 21 -18.88 4.76 -16.52
N ALA A 22 -18.11 3.78 -16.05
CA ALA A 22 -16.81 4.01 -15.43
C ALA A 22 -15.72 4.23 -16.49
N GLU A 23 -14.79 5.15 -16.24
CA GLU A 23 -13.58 5.33 -17.06
C GLU A 23 -12.55 4.21 -16.76
N VAL A 24 -12.21 3.41 -17.77
CA VAL A 24 -11.24 2.31 -17.68
C VAL A 24 -9.89 2.74 -18.28
N ILE A 25 -8.82 2.53 -17.52
CA ILE A 25 -7.46 2.90 -17.89
C ILE A 25 -6.70 1.73 -18.54
N ASP A 26 -6.89 0.52 -18.03
CA ASP A 26 -6.20 -0.69 -18.52
C ASP A 26 -7.06 -1.93 -18.25
N CYS A 27 -6.78 -2.99 -18.99
CA CYS A 27 -7.37 -4.31 -18.83
C CYS A 27 -6.27 -5.37 -18.92
N VAL A 28 -6.25 -6.28 -17.93
CA VAL A 28 -5.39 -7.46 -17.95
C VAL A 28 -6.27 -8.68 -17.79
N SER A 29 -6.31 -9.52 -18.82
CA SER A 29 -7.04 -10.79 -18.80
C SER A 29 -6.12 -11.99 -18.95
N ASP A 30 -6.44 -13.05 -18.22
CA ASP A 30 -5.93 -14.40 -18.44
C ASP A 30 -7.11 -15.35 -18.69
N ASP A 31 -6.86 -16.66 -18.69
CA ASP A 31 -7.87 -17.68 -18.98
C ASP A 31 -8.98 -17.74 -17.92
N GLU A 32 -8.69 -17.36 -16.68
CA GLU A 32 -9.61 -17.49 -15.54
C GLU A 32 -10.33 -16.17 -15.21
N ARG A 33 -9.64 -15.04 -15.41
CA ARG A 33 -10.04 -13.74 -14.85
C ARG A 33 -9.69 -12.57 -15.75
N ILE A 34 -10.54 -11.55 -15.72
CA ILE A 34 -10.29 -10.22 -16.26
C ILE A 34 -10.15 -9.24 -15.08
N VAL A 35 -9.14 -8.38 -15.13
CA VAL A 35 -8.96 -7.28 -14.18
C VAL A 35 -9.07 -5.96 -14.92
N PHE A 36 -10.07 -5.17 -14.57
CA PHE A 36 -10.23 -3.80 -15.07
C PHE A 36 -9.59 -2.83 -14.11
N VAL A 37 -8.74 -1.95 -14.63
CA VAL A 37 -8.18 -0.83 -13.87
C VAL A 37 -9.01 0.40 -14.20
N VAL A 38 -9.75 0.92 -13.23
CA VAL A 38 -10.60 2.10 -13.39
C VAL A 38 -9.94 3.34 -12.80
N LYS A 39 -10.33 4.52 -13.27
CA LYS A 39 -9.87 5.79 -12.71
C LYS A 39 -10.29 5.96 -11.25
N GLU A 40 -9.53 6.74 -10.50
CA GLU A 40 -9.88 7.11 -9.12
C GLU A 40 -11.29 7.73 -9.07
N GLY A 41 -12.11 7.28 -8.11
CA GLY A 41 -13.50 7.69 -7.95
C GLY A 41 -14.51 6.89 -8.79
N ASN A 42 -14.07 6.07 -9.76
CA ASN A 42 -14.98 5.32 -10.63
C ASN A 42 -15.34 3.92 -10.08
N MET A 43 -14.78 3.52 -8.93
CA MET A 43 -15.02 2.19 -8.35
C MET A 43 -16.52 1.91 -8.11
N GLY A 44 -17.27 2.90 -7.62
CA GLY A 44 -18.71 2.75 -7.37
C GLY A 44 -19.52 2.48 -8.63
N ALA A 45 -19.27 3.26 -9.70
CA ALA A 45 -19.92 3.06 -11.00
C ALA A 45 -19.53 1.72 -11.62
N ALA A 46 -18.25 1.35 -11.53
CA ALA A 46 -17.74 0.08 -12.04
C ALA A 46 -18.39 -1.14 -11.35
N ILE A 47 -18.66 -1.06 -10.03
CA ILE A 47 -19.31 -2.13 -9.28
C ILE A 47 -20.83 -2.16 -9.53
N GLY A 48 -21.48 -1.00 -9.55
CA GLY A 48 -22.94 -0.89 -9.66
C GLY A 48 -23.68 -1.30 -8.37
N ARG A 49 -25.01 -1.14 -8.35
CA ARG A 49 -25.81 -1.42 -7.15
C ARG A 49 -25.81 -2.92 -6.86
N GLY A 50 -25.34 -3.31 -5.68
CA GLY A 50 -25.25 -4.73 -5.31
C GLY A 50 -24.33 -5.57 -6.21
N GLY A 51 -23.39 -4.93 -6.92
CA GLY A 51 -22.47 -5.60 -7.83
C GLY A 51 -23.07 -5.97 -9.19
N GLU A 52 -24.21 -5.38 -9.58
CA GLU A 52 -24.91 -5.72 -10.84
C GLU A 52 -24.02 -5.63 -12.08
N ASN A 53 -23.17 -4.59 -12.17
CA ASN A 53 -22.29 -4.37 -13.30
C ASN A 53 -21.19 -5.43 -13.38
N VAL A 54 -20.61 -5.80 -12.24
CA VAL A 54 -19.60 -6.87 -12.17
C VAL A 54 -20.21 -8.20 -12.58
N LYS A 55 -21.42 -8.52 -12.11
CA LYS A 55 -22.13 -9.76 -12.46
C LYS A 55 -22.42 -9.84 -13.96
N ALA A 56 -22.97 -8.77 -14.54
CA ALA A 56 -23.21 -8.68 -15.98
C ALA A 56 -21.91 -8.82 -16.81
N ALA A 57 -20.80 -8.24 -16.35
CA ALA A 57 -19.50 -8.42 -17.00
C ALA A 57 -19.00 -9.86 -16.90
N MET A 58 -19.16 -10.52 -15.73
CA MET A 58 -18.80 -11.93 -15.55
C MET A 58 -19.59 -12.85 -16.48
N GLU A 59 -20.89 -12.62 -16.62
CA GLU A 59 -21.76 -13.36 -17.54
C GLU A 59 -21.35 -13.14 -18.99
N LYS A 60 -21.08 -11.88 -19.39
CA LYS A 60 -20.68 -11.55 -20.76
C LYS A 60 -19.39 -12.23 -21.17
N PHE A 61 -18.39 -12.21 -20.30
CA PHE A 61 -17.04 -12.70 -20.61
C PHE A 61 -16.82 -14.16 -20.23
N ASN A 62 -17.76 -14.77 -19.50
CA ASN A 62 -17.63 -16.11 -18.91
C ASN A 62 -16.32 -16.27 -18.11
N LYS A 63 -15.93 -15.22 -17.38
CA LYS A 63 -14.69 -15.14 -16.60
C LYS A 63 -14.94 -14.40 -15.30
N LYS A 64 -14.09 -14.63 -14.30
CA LYS A 64 -14.13 -13.80 -13.09
C LYS A 64 -13.72 -12.37 -13.41
N VAL A 65 -14.34 -11.39 -12.78
CA VAL A 65 -14.00 -9.97 -12.97
C VAL A 65 -13.55 -9.38 -11.64
N ASP A 66 -12.35 -8.79 -11.61
CA ASP A 66 -11.91 -7.89 -10.54
C ASP A 66 -11.81 -6.46 -11.07
N ILE A 67 -12.03 -5.50 -10.17
CA ILE A 67 -11.89 -4.08 -10.46
C ILE A 67 -10.85 -3.51 -9.50
N VAL A 68 -9.90 -2.78 -10.06
CA VAL A 68 -8.83 -2.10 -9.31
C VAL A 68 -8.92 -0.61 -9.58
N GLU A 69 -8.96 0.18 -8.52
CA GLU A 69 -8.88 1.63 -8.66
C GLU A 69 -7.43 2.08 -8.85
N TYR A 70 -7.19 2.84 -9.92
CA TYR A 70 -5.90 3.45 -10.19
C TYR A 70 -5.57 4.53 -9.17
N SER A 71 -4.28 4.67 -8.87
CA SER A 71 -3.75 5.76 -8.05
C SER A 71 -2.40 6.22 -8.59
N LYS A 72 -2.16 7.53 -8.56
CA LYS A 72 -0.86 8.12 -8.89
C LYS A 72 0.21 7.78 -7.84
N ASP A 73 -0.19 7.60 -6.58
CA ASP A 73 0.71 7.06 -5.55
C ASP A 73 0.85 5.54 -5.78
N LEU A 74 2.06 5.12 -6.14
CA LEU A 74 2.43 3.73 -6.41
C LEU A 74 2.17 2.82 -5.20
N LYS A 75 2.36 3.29 -3.96
CA LYS A 75 2.11 2.47 -2.77
C LYS A 75 0.62 2.20 -2.60
N LYS A 76 -0.21 3.24 -2.77
CA LYS A 76 -1.68 3.11 -2.75
C LYS A 76 -2.16 2.23 -3.91
N PHE A 77 -1.63 2.43 -5.11
CA PHE A 77 -2.01 1.63 -6.27
C PHE A 77 -1.69 0.14 -6.07
N VAL A 78 -0.50 -0.18 -5.54
CA VAL A 78 -0.13 -1.56 -5.22
C VAL A 78 -1.06 -2.14 -4.14
N ARG A 79 -1.45 -1.38 -3.12
CA ARG A 79 -2.45 -1.83 -2.14
C ARG A 79 -3.78 -2.16 -2.82
N ASN A 80 -4.28 -1.27 -3.68
CA ASN A 80 -5.52 -1.47 -4.44
C ASN A 80 -5.48 -2.75 -5.29
N ILE A 81 -4.35 -3.06 -5.94
CA ILE A 81 -4.19 -4.29 -6.74
C ILE A 81 -4.38 -5.56 -5.90
N PHE A 82 -3.98 -5.54 -4.63
CA PHE A 82 -4.05 -6.70 -3.74
C PHE A 82 -5.31 -6.74 -2.88
N GLU A 83 -6.22 -5.76 -2.95
CA GLU A 83 -7.51 -5.83 -2.25
C GLU A 83 -8.30 -7.09 -2.65
N PRO A 84 -8.96 -7.80 -1.71
CA PRO A 84 -9.18 -7.46 -0.30
C PRO A 84 -8.06 -7.87 0.67
N LEU A 85 -6.88 -8.28 0.18
CA LEU A 85 -5.77 -8.75 1.01
C LEU A 85 -5.02 -7.58 1.66
N LYS A 86 -5.05 -7.54 2.99
CA LYS A 86 -4.37 -6.50 3.77
C LYS A 86 -2.85 -6.71 3.79
N LEU A 87 -2.13 -5.83 3.11
CA LEU A 87 -0.66 -5.75 3.18
C LEU A 87 -0.23 -5.05 4.48
N GLU A 88 0.74 -5.61 5.20
CA GLU A 88 1.32 -4.99 6.40
C GLU A 88 2.05 -3.69 6.04
N ASP A 89 2.87 -3.72 4.99
CA ASP A 89 3.66 -2.56 4.56
C ASP A 89 3.95 -2.61 3.06
N VAL A 90 4.17 -1.44 2.45
CA VAL A 90 4.56 -1.28 1.04
C VAL A 90 5.59 -0.17 0.94
N TRP A 91 6.78 -0.49 0.43
CA TRP A 91 7.82 0.50 0.15
C TRP A 91 8.47 0.26 -1.21
N VAL A 92 9.16 1.28 -1.71
CA VAL A 92 9.80 1.24 -3.03
C VAL A 92 11.29 1.48 -2.85
N LYS A 93 12.12 0.70 -3.54
CA LYS A 93 13.57 0.91 -3.62
C LYS A 93 14.02 0.94 -5.06
N LYS A 94 15.05 1.74 -5.35
CA LYS A 94 15.76 1.69 -6.63
C LYS A 94 16.88 0.66 -6.52
N GLN A 95 16.85 -0.38 -7.36
CA GLN A 95 17.92 -1.38 -7.47
C GLN A 95 18.38 -1.47 -8.92
N ASN A 96 19.69 -1.33 -9.16
CA ASN A 96 20.30 -1.37 -10.49
C ASN A 96 19.56 -0.45 -11.50
N GLY A 97 19.22 0.76 -11.07
CA GLY A 97 18.48 1.73 -11.87
C GLY A 97 16.96 1.48 -11.99
N LYS A 98 16.44 0.34 -11.53
CA LYS A 98 15.03 -0.05 -11.66
C LYS A 98 14.27 0.13 -10.35
N LEU A 99 13.02 0.59 -10.44
CA LEU A 99 12.12 0.66 -9.28
C LEU A 99 11.57 -0.73 -8.96
N VAL A 100 11.81 -1.16 -7.72
CA VAL A 100 11.36 -2.41 -7.14
C VAL A 100 10.41 -2.10 -5.99
N VAL A 101 9.19 -2.61 -6.06
CA VAL A 101 8.21 -2.52 -4.99
C VAL A 101 8.39 -3.70 -4.06
N TYR A 102 8.41 -3.45 -2.77
CA TYR A 102 8.40 -4.46 -1.74
C TYR A 102 7.07 -4.41 -1.01
N ILE A 103 6.46 -5.58 -0.83
CA ILE A 103 5.26 -5.73 -0.04
C ILE A 103 5.55 -6.65 1.14
N LYS A 104 5.16 -6.21 2.34
CA LYS A 104 5.21 -7.03 3.55
C LYS A 104 3.83 -7.56 3.87
N VAL A 105 3.75 -8.85 4.14
CA VAL A 105 2.48 -9.58 4.27
C VAL A 105 2.54 -10.56 5.42
N ASP A 106 1.38 -10.86 6.02
CA ASP A 106 1.27 -11.97 6.97
C ASP A 106 1.67 -13.27 6.23
N PRO A 107 2.52 -14.14 6.83
CA PRO A 107 2.86 -15.42 6.25
C PRO A 107 1.67 -16.25 5.75
N LYS A 108 0.50 -16.14 6.38
CA LYS A 108 -0.75 -16.80 5.97
C LYS A 108 -1.28 -16.31 4.62
N LEU A 109 -1.04 -15.05 4.27
CA LEU A 109 -1.50 -14.43 3.02
C LEU A 109 -0.51 -14.62 1.87
N LYS A 110 0.75 -14.98 2.16
CA LYS A 110 1.82 -15.14 1.15
C LYS A 110 1.40 -16.05 -0.01
N ARG A 111 0.73 -17.17 0.29
CA ARG A 111 0.25 -18.11 -0.75
C ARG A 111 -0.79 -17.46 -1.67
N ALA A 112 -1.75 -16.73 -1.11
CA ALA A 112 -2.80 -16.05 -1.89
C ALA A 112 -2.21 -14.93 -2.77
N ILE A 113 -1.21 -14.21 -2.27
CA ILE A 113 -0.54 -13.12 -2.98
C ILE A 113 0.30 -13.62 -4.14
N ILE A 114 1.05 -14.70 -3.95
CA ILE A 114 1.81 -15.31 -5.05
C ILE A 114 0.84 -15.96 -6.04
N GLY A 115 -0.16 -16.69 -5.54
CA GLY A 115 -1.07 -17.48 -6.35
C GLY A 115 -0.43 -18.77 -6.88
N GLU A 116 -1.24 -19.64 -7.45
CA GLU A 116 -0.76 -20.86 -8.10
C GLU A 116 0.15 -20.52 -9.29
N GLY A 117 1.34 -21.13 -9.35
CA GLY A 117 2.33 -20.84 -10.39
C GLY A 117 2.81 -19.37 -10.45
N GLY A 118 2.55 -18.57 -9.42
CA GLY A 118 2.83 -17.13 -9.46
C GLY A 118 1.83 -16.30 -10.27
N LYS A 119 0.70 -16.87 -10.70
CA LYS A 119 -0.30 -16.18 -11.54
C LYS A 119 -0.74 -14.84 -10.94
N ASN A 120 -1.01 -14.78 -9.63
CA ASN A 120 -1.51 -13.57 -8.99
C ASN A 120 -0.46 -12.46 -8.91
N ILE A 121 0.76 -12.80 -8.48
CA ILE A 121 1.86 -11.83 -8.44
C ILE A 121 2.26 -11.36 -9.84
N ASN A 122 2.24 -12.23 -10.84
CA ASN A 122 2.56 -11.88 -12.23
C ASN A 122 1.50 -10.93 -12.83
N ARG A 123 0.22 -11.15 -12.51
CA ARG A 123 -0.85 -10.24 -12.90
C ARG A 123 -0.67 -8.87 -12.26
N ALA A 124 -0.39 -8.82 -10.96
CA ALA A 124 -0.11 -7.58 -10.24
C ALA A 124 1.09 -6.82 -10.83
N VAL A 125 2.19 -7.53 -11.15
CA VAL A 125 3.37 -6.95 -11.83
C VAL A 125 3.01 -6.42 -13.22
N THR A 126 2.17 -7.14 -13.97
CA THR A 126 1.72 -6.72 -15.31
C THR A 126 0.94 -5.41 -15.23
N ILE A 127 -0.07 -5.34 -14.37
CA ILE A 127 -0.89 -4.14 -14.13
C ILE A 127 0.01 -2.97 -13.70
N MET A 128 0.82 -3.17 -12.66
CA MET A 128 1.69 -2.13 -12.10
C MET A 128 2.68 -1.60 -13.14
N SER A 129 3.32 -2.49 -13.92
CA SER A 129 4.40 -2.11 -14.84
C SER A 129 3.94 -1.46 -16.14
N ARG A 130 2.65 -1.61 -16.50
CA ARG A 130 2.01 -0.89 -17.61
C ARG A 130 1.68 0.56 -17.24
N LEU A 131 1.33 0.79 -15.97
CA LEU A 131 0.81 2.07 -15.48
C LEU A 131 1.79 2.84 -14.57
N SER A 132 3.01 2.32 -14.39
CA SER A 132 4.07 2.96 -13.61
C SER A 132 5.48 2.53 -14.07
N ASP A 133 6.50 3.18 -13.52
CA ASP A 133 7.91 2.88 -13.79
C ASP A 133 8.42 1.60 -13.09
N ALA A 134 7.69 1.09 -12.11
CA ALA A 134 8.09 -0.09 -11.37
C ALA A 134 8.01 -1.35 -12.24
N LYS A 135 9.01 -2.23 -12.14
CA LYS A 135 9.11 -3.44 -12.98
C LYS A 135 9.03 -4.75 -12.21
N SER A 136 9.05 -4.71 -10.89
CA SER A 136 8.97 -5.93 -10.08
C SER A 136 8.37 -5.67 -8.71
N ILE A 137 7.70 -6.70 -8.19
CA ILE A 137 7.16 -6.74 -6.83
C ILE A 137 7.86 -7.87 -6.07
N ARG A 138 8.38 -7.58 -4.88
CA ARG A 138 9.04 -8.53 -3.99
C ARG A 138 8.20 -8.73 -2.73
N VAL A 139 7.83 -9.97 -2.47
CA VAL A 139 7.02 -10.34 -1.30
C VAL A 139 7.94 -10.71 -0.14
N VAL A 140 7.84 -9.97 0.96
CA VAL A 140 8.54 -10.23 2.21
C VAL A 140 7.51 -10.68 3.25
N SER A 141 7.78 -11.80 3.92
CA SER A 141 6.99 -12.23 5.07
C SER A 141 7.81 -12.01 6.33
N GLY A 142 7.28 -11.24 7.28
CA GLY A 142 7.89 -11.14 8.61
C GLY A 142 7.75 -12.46 9.35
N PHE A 143 8.73 -12.80 10.20
CA PHE A 143 8.49 -13.82 11.22
C PHE A 143 7.36 -13.34 12.13
N ARG A 144 6.43 -14.25 12.47
CA ARG A 144 5.38 -13.97 13.46
C ARG A 144 6.07 -13.35 14.67
N LYS A 145 5.70 -12.12 15.06
CA LYS A 145 6.00 -11.68 16.43
C LYS A 145 5.41 -12.76 17.32
N SER A 146 6.26 -13.53 18.00
CA SER A 146 5.83 -14.32 19.14
C SER A 146 4.97 -13.39 19.98
N ARG A 147 3.77 -13.84 20.36
CA ARG A 147 2.93 -13.10 21.29
C ARG A 147 3.78 -12.81 22.52
N MET A 148 4.41 -11.64 22.59
CA MET A 148 4.99 -11.16 23.82
C MET A 148 3.78 -10.78 24.65
N PRO A 149 3.45 -11.49 25.75
CA PRO A 149 2.35 -11.08 26.60
C PRO A 149 2.69 -9.66 27.05
N GLN A 150 1.78 -8.71 26.81
CA GLN A 150 1.87 -7.40 27.42
C GLN A 150 1.74 -7.62 28.93
N ARG A 151 2.87 -7.81 29.61
CA ARG A 151 2.96 -7.71 31.06
C ARG A 151 2.57 -6.27 31.36
N LYS A 152 1.31 -6.07 31.76
CA LYS A 152 0.84 -4.79 32.30
C LYS A 152 1.72 -4.48 33.50
N PHE A 153 2.71 -3.60 33.32
CA PHE A 153 3.38 -2.97 34.43
C PHE A 153 2.32 -2.13 35.14
N LYS A 154 1.76 -2.66 36.23
CA LYS A 154 1.03 -1.85 37.20
C LYS A 154 2.01 -0.81 37.72
N ARG A 155 1.89 0.44 37.26
CA ARG A 155 2.52 1.58 37.91
C ARG A 155 1.92 1.67 39.32
N GLY A 156 2.71 1.29 40.32
CA GLY A 156 2.46 1.66 41.73
C GLY A 156 2.69 3.16 41.92
N PRO A 157 2.23 3.75 43.04
CA PRO A 157 2.06 5.18 43.17
C PRO A 157 3.40 5.92 43.21
N ALA A 158 3.44 7.09 42.58
CA ALA A 158 4.54 8.04 42.71
C ALA A 158 4.66 8.47 44.18
N LYS A 159 5.80 8.15 44.82
CA LYS A 159 6.19 8.74 46.09
C LYS A 159 7.31 9.75 45.84
N ASP A 160 7.03 10.95 46.32
CA ASP A 160 7.93 11.98 46.82
C ASP A 160 8.79 12.75 45.80
N VAL A 161 8.19 13.87 45.38
CA VAL A 161 8.87 15.04 44.82
C VAL A 161 9.95 15.49 45.79
N VAL A 162 11.19 15.38 45.33
CA VAL A 162 12.43 15.88 45.91
C VAL A 162 12.27 17.34 46.38
N LYS A 163 12.60 17.60 47.65
CA LYS A 163 12.78 18.94 48.23
C LYS A 163 13.88 19.71 47.46
N LYS A 164 13.56 20.96 47.11
CA LYS A 164 14.43 22.01 46.53
C LYS A 164 15.84 22.07 47.15
N PRO A 165 16.83 22.48 46.33
CA PRO A 165 17.75 23.54 46.76
C PRO A 165 17.92 24.65 45.69
N LYS A 166 17.85 25.90 46.14
CA LYS A 166 18.34 27.16 45.53
C LYS A 166 18.72 28.02 46.77
N THR A 167 19.84 28.72 46.92
CA THR A 167 20.79 29.35 45.99
C THR A 167 22.05 29.68 46.81
N LYS A 168 23.26 29.58 46.24
CA LYS A 168 24.46 30.38 46.61
C LYS A 168 25.40 30.44 45.40
N GLU A 169 25.24 31.48 44.59
CA GLU A 169 26.31 32.18 43.86
C GLU A 169 26.84 33.25 44.84
N GLU A 170 28.06 33.78 44.86
CA GLU A 170 29.33 33.66 44.14
C GLU A 170 30.31 34.53 44.97
N THR A 171 31.61 34.23 44.96
CA THR A 171 32.72 35.18 45.27
C THR A 171 33.97 34.65 44.54
N PRO A 172 35.01 35.45 44.21
CA PRO A 172 35.27 36.84 44.59
C PRO A 172 35.71 37.75 43.41
N ASP A 173 35.69 39.08 43.61
CA ASP A 173 36.66 39.94 42.91
C ASP A 173 37.18 41.05 43.84
N LYS A 174 38.49 41.31 43.74
CA LYS A 174 39.26 42.28 44.53
C LYS A 174 39.67 43.45 43.63
N SER A 175 39.38 44.68 44.05
CA SER A 175 40.05 45.97 43.73
C SER A 175 39.01 47.06 44.05
N ASN A 176 39.27 48.17 44.74
CA ASN A 176 40.47 48.99 44.87
C ASN A 176 40.52 49.70 46.23
N GLN A 177 41.74 50.06 46.61
CA GLN A 177 42.11 51.01 47.65
C GLN A 177 42.01 52.46 47.14
N GLU A 178 42.09 53.41 48.11
CA GLU A 178 42.50 54.82 47.97
C GLU A 178 41.46 55.78 47.35
N GLU A 179 41.18 57.02 47.80
CA GLU A 179 41.84 58.06 48.62
C GLU A 179 40.71 59.04 49.08
N ASN A 180 40.63 59.54 50.31
CA ASN A 180 41.34 60.68 50.92
C ASN A 180 40.77 62.06 50.55
N GLN A 181 40.02 62.66 51.51
CA GLN A 181 39.85 64.09 51.89
C GLN A 181 38.42 64.43 52.33
#